data_AF-A0A359KNA8-F1
#
_entry.id   AF-A0A359KNA8-F1
#
_cell.length_a   1.000
_cell.length_b   1.000
_cell.length_c   1.000
_cell.angle_alpha   90.00
_cell.angle_beta   90.00
_cell.angle_gamma   90.00
#
_symmetry.space_group_name_H-M   'P 1'
#
loop_
_entity.id
_entity.type
_entity.pdbx_description
1 polymer ?
#
loop_
_entity_poly.entity_id
_entity_poly.type
_entity_poly.pdbx_seq_one_letter_code
_entity_poly.pdbx_strand_id
1 'polypeptide(L)'
;VVAHVCDDIACRMRGGLEICAALEQRLGPAGAPAFNGAVTWHTSPCLGQCERAPAVLFQQAGEAPVEVVIAPADIPTTLAGILDGPGQIVPRSGGATSAPQAADPEEHGLRLLRRVGRVDPTSIDAYRASGGYEGLRVAFAIGQEGVIREVTESRLMGRGGAAFPTGRKWNDVARAPGRPHYLICNADESEPGTFKDRILMEEDPFAVIEAMTIGGYATNCDHGFIYIRSEYPLAARRLQDAIDSARHRGLLGDD
;
A
#
# COMPACT_ATOMS: atom_id res chain seq x y z
N VAL A 1 0.72 -24.21 2.03
CA VAL A 1 0.79 -22.89 2.70
C VAL A 1 2.24 -22.54 2.94
N VAL A 2 2.64 -21.31 2.64
CA VAL A 2 3.96 -20.76 2.96
C VAL A 2 3.77 -19.63 3.97
N ALA A 3 4.46 -19.69 5.10
CA ALA A 3 4.50 -18.57 6.06
C ALA A 3 5.85 -17.86 5.99
N HIS A 4 5.82 -16.54 5.83
CA HIS A 4 6.99 -15.66 5.83
C HIS A 4 6.98 -14.86 7.13
N VAL A 5 7.86 -15.22 8.06
CA VAL A 5 7.97 -14.56 9.37
C VAL A 5 8.95 -13.41 9.28
N CYS A 6 8.51 -12.19 9.57
CA CYS A 6 9.36 -11.01 9.54
C CYS A 6 10.44 -11.10 10.62
N ASP A 7 11.70 -11.10 10.20
CA ASP A 7 12.87 -11.11 11.07
C ASP A 7 13.64 -9.78 11.02
N ASP A 8 13.01 -8.69 10.60
CA ASP A 8 13.61 -7.36 10.66
C ASP A 8 13.56 -6.77 12.10
N ILE A 9 14.35 -5.73 12.36
CA ILE A 9 14.63 -5.14 13.68
C ILE A 9 13.36 -4.95 14.52
N ALA A 10 12.32 -4.31 13.95
CA ALA A 10 11.07 -4.05 14.66
C ALA A 10 10.36 -5.35 15.10
N CYS A 11 10.37 -6.38 14.26
CA CYS A 11 9.76 -7.67 14.58
C CYS A 11 10.63 -8.50 15.53
N ARG A 12 11.97 -8.48 15.38
CA ARG A 12 12.89 -9.11 16.33
C ARG A 12 12.69 -8.59 17.75
N MET A 13 12.51 -7.28 17.90
CA MET A 13 12.27 -6.66 19.21
C MET A 13 10.89 -7.00 19.83
N ARG A 14 10.00 -7.62 19.06
CA ARG A 14 8.59 -7.83 19.44
C ARG A 14 8.14 -9.29 19.42
N GLY A 15 9.07 -10.24 19.33
CA GLY A 15 8.74 -11.68 19.37
C GLY A 15 8.94 -12.43 18.05
N GLY A 16 9.46 -11.80 17.00
CA GLY A 16 9.62 -12.41 15.68
C GLY A 16 10.56 -13.62 15.67
N LEU A 17 11.67 -13.56 16.42
CA LEU A 17 12.63 -14.67 16.49
C LEU A 17 12.07 -15.84 17.30
N GLU A 18 11.25 -15.56 18.30
CA GLU A 18 10.54 -16.54 19.11
C GLU A 18 9.51 -17.30 18.27
N ILE A 19 8.83 -16.62 17.33
CA ILE A 19 7.99 -17.27 16.33
C ILE A 19 8.84 -18.20 15.44
N CYS A 20 9.96 -17.72 14.89
CA CYS A 20 10.85 -18.55 14.07
C CYS A 20 11.32 -19.81 14.82
N ALA A 21 11.79 -19.67 16.06
CA ALA A 21 12.25 -20.80 16.88
C ALA A 21 11.12 -21.82 17.14
N ALA A 22 9.89 -21.35 17.40
CA ALA A 22 8.75 -22.22 17.59
C ALA A 22 8.33 -22.96 16.32
N LEU A 23 8.42 -22.31 15.15
CA LEU A 23 8.17 -22.95 13.86
C LEU A 23 9.25 -23.99 13.55
N GLU A 24 10.53 -23.69 13.81
CA GLU A 24 11.62 -24.62 13.62
C GLU A 24 11.45 -25.89 14.44
N GLN A 25 11.07 -25.75 15.72
CA GLN A 25 10.83 -26.88 16.61
C GLN A 25 9.66 -27.77 16.15
N ARG A 26 8.61 -27.19 15.56
CA ARG A 26 7.37 -27.92 15.22
C ARG A 26 7.32 -28.42 13.79
N LEU A 27 7.90 -27.66 12.85
CA LEU A 27 7.79 -27.88 11.41
C LEU A 27 9.12 -28.23 10.76
N GLY A 28 10.25 -28.09 11.47
CA GLY A 28 11.59 -28.24 10.92
C GLY A 28 12.15 -26.92 10.38
N PRO A 29 13.37 -26.97 9.82
CA PRO A 29 14.12 -25.77 9.45
C PRO A 29 13.40 -24.92 8.38
N ALA A 30 13.65 -23.61 8.38
CA ALA A 30 13.09 -22.70 7.39
C ALA A 30 13.42 -23.16 5.96
N GLY A 31 12.42 -23.12 5.08
CA GLY A 31 12.47 -23.56 3.69
C GLY A 31 12.33 -25.07 3.49
N ALA A 32 12.38 -25.88 4.55
CA ALA A 32 12.13 -27.31 4.44
C ALA A 32 10.61 -27.60 4.42
N PRO A 33 10.14 -28.43 3.48
CA PRO A 33 8.74 -28.84 3.44
C PRO A 33 8.39 -29.72 4.65
N ALA A 34 7.24 -29.44 5.26
CA ALA A 34 6.61 -30.26 6.30
C ALA A 34 5.27 -30.85 5.80
N PHE A 35 4.77 -31.86 6.51
CA PHE A 35 3.52 -32.57 6.18
C PHE A 35 3.41 -32.96 4.69
N ASN A 36 4.39 -33.72 4.18
CA ASN A 36 4.48 -34.15 2.79
C ASN A 36 4.49 -32.99 1.76
N GLY A 37 5.01 -31.83 2.13
CA GLY A 37 5.08 -30.66 1.25
C GLY A 37 3.83 -29.79 1.25
N ALA A 38 2.85 -30.06 2.13
CA ALA A 38 1.67 -29.22 2.27
C ALA A 38 2.00 -27.83 2.85
N VAL A 39 3.04 -27.73 3.68
CA VAL A 39 3.45 -26.48 4.30
C VAL A 39 4.96 -26.27 4.30
N THR A 40 5.38 -25.01 4.31
CA THR A 40 6.75 -24.58 4.58
C THR A 40 6.72 -23.19 5.22
N TRP A 41 7.83 -22.75 5.80
CA TRP A 41 7.96 -21.42 6.34
C TRP A 41 9.36 -20.84 6.05
N HIS A 42 9.46 -19.54 5.92
CA HIS A 42 10.70 -18.81 5.66
C HIS A 42 10.82 -17.63 6.63
N THR A 43 12.04 -17.23 6.95
CA THR A 43 12.28 -15.87 7.43
C THR A 43 12.09 -14.89 6.28
N SER A 44 11.72 -13.65 6.61
CA SER A 44 11.50 -12.60 5.64
C SER A 44 12.05 -11.26 6.13
N PRO A 45 12.64 -10.45 5.24
CA PRO A 45 12.86 -9.03 5.48
C PRO A 45 11.54 -8.30 5.83
N CYS A 46 11.66 -7.01 6.15
CA CYS A 46 10.55 -6.15 6.55
C CYS A 46 9.30 -6.31 5.67
N LEU A 47 8.18 -6.65 6.31
CA LEU A 47 6.85 -6.75 5.68
C LEU A 47 6.05 -5.42 5.71
N GLY A 48 6.69 -4.30 6.06
CA GLY A 48 6.05 -2.98 6.16
C GLY A 48 4.96 -2.87 7.25
N GLN A 49 5.07 -3.71 8.29
CA GLN A 49 4.15 -3.76 9.44
C GLN A 49 4.85 -3.37 10.75
N CYS A 50 5.88 -2.53 10.67
CA CYS A 50 6.74 -2.20 11.81
C CYS A 50 5.97 -1.60 13.00
N GLU A 51 4.90 -0.87 12.73
CA GLU A 51 4.02 -0.28 13.74
C GLU A 51 3.13 -1.30 14.46
N ARG A 52 2.91 -2.47 13.84
CA ARG A 52 2.10 -3.58 14.36
C ARG A 52 2.94 -4.83 14.66
N ALA A 53 4.26 -4.71 14.73
CA ALA A 53 5.17 -5.84 14.89
C ALA A 53 4.82 -6.75 16.10
N PRO A 54 5.05 -8.08 15.99
CA PRO A 54 5.69 -8.77 14.88
C PRO A 54 4.69 -9.12 13.75
N ALA A 55 5.20 -9.44 12.56
CA ALA A 55 4.35 -9.68 11.39
C ALA A 55 4.68 -11.00 10.68
N VAL A 56 3.65 -11.63 10.12
CA VAL A 56 3.75 -12.84 9.30
C VAL A 56 2.88 -12.68 8.05
N LEU A 57 3.45 -12.97 6.88
CA LEU A 57 2.72 -13.09 5.61
C LEU A 57 2.47 -14.57 5.32
N PHE A 58 1.23 -14.93 5.02
CA PHE A 58 0.85 -16.25 4.53
C PHE A 58 0.52 -16.20 3.05
N GLN A 59 1.01 -17.20 2.32
CA GLN A 59 0.64 -17.45 0.95
C GLN A 59 0.13 -18.89 0.81
N GLN A 60 -1.06 -19.05 0.23
CA GLN A 60 -1.59 -20.34 -0.15
C GLN A 60 -1.83 -20.35 -1.65
N ALA A 61 -1.09 -21.19 -2.36
CA ALA A 61 -1.33 -21.47 -3.77
C ALA A 61 -2.58 -22.36 -3.95
N GLY A 62 -3.19 -22.27 -5.14
CA GLY A 62 -4.38 -23.03 -5.51
C GLY A 62 -5.18 -22.31 -6.58
N GLU A 63 -6.36 -22.83 -6.91
CA GLU A 63 -7.28 -22.18 -7.86
C GLU A 63 -7.77 -20.81 -7.35
N ALA A 64 -7.93 -20.68 -6.03
CA ALA A 64 -8.19 -19.42 -5.34
C ALA A 64 -7.00 -19.12 -4.42
N PRO A 65 -5.95 -18.44 -4.90
CA PRO A 65 -4.80 -18.12 -4.08
C PRO A 65 -5.18 -17.16 -2.95
N VAL A 66 -4.59 -17.36 -1.78
CA VAL A 66 -4.84 -16.54 -0.59
C VAL A 66 -3.54 -15.92 -0.12
N GLU A 67 -3.54 -14.60 0.03
CA GLU A 67 -2.45 -13.81 0.58
C GLU A 67 -2.96 -12.93 1.73
N VAL A 68 -2.42 -13.19 2.92
CA VAL A 68 -2.87 -12.55 4.16
C VAL A 68 -1.67 -12.21 5.02
N VAL A 69 -1.63 -10.98 5.52
CA VAL A 69 -0.66 -10.55 6.54
C VAL A 69 -1.36 -10.44 7.87
N ILE A 70 -0.73 -10.96 8.92
CA ILE A 70 -1.12 -10.72 10.31
C ILE A 70 -0.07 -9.87 11.02
N ALA A 71 -0.55 -8.87 11.76
CA ALA A 71 0.25 -8.04 12.64
C ALA A 71 -0.69 -7.37 13.69
N PRO A 72 -0.45 -7.52 15.00
CA PRO A 72 0.60 -8.33 15.61
C PRO A 72 0.34 -9.84 15.45
N ALA A 73 1.38 -10.58 15.11
CA ALA A 73 1.41 -12.03 15.09
C ALA A 73 1.85 -12.60 16.44
N ASP A 74 1.42 -13.82 16.75
CA ASP A 74 1.95 -14.61 17.86
C ASP A 74 2.13 -16.07 17.43
N ILE A 75 2.79 -16.90 18.26
CA ILE A 75 3.04 -18.31 17.94
C ILE A 75 1.73 -19.08 17.67
N PRO A 76 0.68 -19.00 18.53
CA PRO A 76 -0.58 -19.71 18.28
C PRO A 76 -1.26 -19.32 16.96
N THR A 77 -1.42 -18.02 16.69
CA THR A 77 -2.06 -17.52 15.46
C THR A 77 -1.23 -17.86 14.23
N THR A 78 0.10 -17.84 14.35
CA THR A 78 0.99 -18.20 13.25
C THR A 78 0.83 -19.67 12.87
N LEU A 79 0.83 -20.56 13.87
CA LEU A 79 0.68 -21.99 13.63
C LEU A 79 -0.70 -22.37 13.12
N ALA A 80 -1.77 -21.75 13.66
CA ALA A 80 -3.12 -21.93 13.14
C ALA A 80 -3.19 -21.52 11.66
N GLY A 81 -2.59 -20.37 11.30
CA GLY A 81 -2.52 -19.92 9.91
C GLY A 81 -1.80 -20.87 8.96
N ILE A 82 -0.79 -21.59 9.44
CA ILE A 82 -0.07 -22.61 8.67
C ILE A 82 -0.88 -23.89 8.54
N LEU A 83 -1.43 -24.40 9.65
CA LEU A 83 -2.03 -25.73 9.75
C LEU A 83 -3.47 -25.78 9.25
N ASP A 84 -4.27 -24.78 9.63
CA ASP A 84 -5.70 -24.68 9.29
C ASP A 84 -5.92 -23.90 7.98
N GLY A 85 -4.89 -23.15 7.56
CA GLY A 85 -4.85 -22.38 6.33
C GLY A 85 -5.23 -20.90 6.52
N PRO A 86 -4.63 -19.97 5.74
CA PRO A 86 -4.83 -18.53 5.89
C PRO A 86 -6.24 -18.04 5.58
N GLY A 87 -7.07 -18.82 4.87
CA GLY A 87 -8.44 -18.43 4.53
C GLY A 87 -9.37 -18.26 5.73
N GLN A 88 -9.03 -18.84 6.89
CA GLN A 88 -9.77 -18.68 8.13
C GLN A 88 -9.22 -17.56 9.03
N ILE A 89 -8.07 -16.98 8.67
CA ILE A 89 -7.49 -15.88 9.41
C ILE A 89 -8.33 -14.64 9.14
N VAL A 90 -9.02 -14.16 10.17
CA VAL A 90 -9.51 -12.79 10.19
C VAL A 90 -8.33 -11.91 10.60
N PRO A 91 -7.79 -11.06 9.70
CA PRO A 91 -6.75 -10.13 10.09
C PRO A 91 -7.28 -9.31 11.27
N ARG A 92 -6.56 -9.34 12.39
CA ARG A 92 -6.93 -8.49 13.52
C ARG A 92 -6.79 -7.04 13.06
N SER A 93 -7.92 -6.39 12.78
CA SER A 93 -8.07 -4.94 12.80
C SER A 93 -7.96 -4.48 14.25
N GLY A 94 -6.78 -4.64 14.84
CA GLY A 94 -6.53 -4.28 16.23
C GLY A 94 -6.61 -2.76 16.40
N GLY A 95 -7.72 -2.26 16.93
CA GLY A 95 -7.82 -0.89 17.45
C GLY A 95 -7.64 0.24 16.43
N ALA A 96 -7.47 1.45 16.95
CA ALA A 96 -7.28 2.68 16.18
C ALA A 96 -6.19 2.52 15.11
N THR A 97 -6.41 3.09 13.92
CA THR A 97 -5.45 3.05 12.81
C THR A 97 -4.07 3.49 13.29
N SER A 98 -3.11 2.57 13.24
CA SER A 98 -1.73 2.87 13.62
C SER A 98 -1.03 3.62 12.48
N ALA A 99 -1.27 4.93 12.41
CA ALA A 99 -0.62 5.80 11.46
C ALA A 99 0.72 6.37 12.03
N PRO A 100 1.70 6.73 11.18
CA PRO A 100 2.98 7.31 11.62
C PRO A 100 2.83 8.58 12.48
N GLN A 101 1.68 9.25 12.37
CA GLN A 101 1.32 10.45 13.11
C GLN A 101 -0.10 10.28 13.63
N ALA A 102 -0.22 9.74 14.86
CA ALA A 102 -1.51 9.47 15.52
C ALA A 102 -2.16 10.71 16.16
N ALA A 103 -1.56 11.89 15.98
CA ALA A 103 -2.07 13.15 16.51
C ALA A 103 -3.24 13.66 15.66
N ASP A 104 -4.08 14.55 16.21
CA ASP A 104 -5.22 15.09 15.48
C ASP A 104 -4.76 15.77 14.17
N PRO A 105 -5.23 15.29 13.00
CA PRO A 105 -4.91 15.88 11.71
C PRO A 105 -5.14 17.39 11.59
N GLU A 106 -6.16 17.95 12.24
CA GLU A 106 -6.47 19.38 12.16
C GLU A 106 -5.49 20.20 13.00
N GLU A 107 -5.22 19.77 14.22
CA GLU A 107 -4.26 20.40 15.13
C GLU A 107 -2.85 20.42 14.51
N HIS A 108 -2.48 19.36 13.80
CA HIS A 108 -1.13 19.17 13.25
C HIS A 108 -1.02 19.52 11.76
N GLY A 109 -2.10 20.01 11.14
CA GLY A 109 -2.13 20.39 9.73
C GLY A 109 -1.75 19.26 8.77
N LEU A 110 -2.08 18.01 9.11
CA LEU A 110 -1.76 16.84 8.28
C LEU A 110 -2.51 16.93 6.95
N ARG A 111 -1.77 16.82 5.84
CA ARG A 111 -2.37 16.92 4.49
C ARG A 111 -2.74 15.56 3.92
N LEU A 112 -1.79 14.62 3.91
CA LEU A 112 -1.99 13.29 3.33
C LEU A 112 -2.78 12.35 4.25
N LEU A 113 -2.66 12.53 5.56
CA LEU A 113 -3.31 11.66 6.54
C LEU A 113 -4.66 12.18 7.05
N ARG A 114 -5.17 13.29 6.49
CA ARG A 114 -6.39 13.97 7.02
C ARG A 114 -7.65 13.13 7.05
N ARG A 115 -7.74 12.10 6.20
CA ARG A 115 -8.89 11.18 6.08
C ARG A 115 -8.67 9.85 6.79
N VAL A 116 -7.43 9.51 7.12
CA VAL A 116 -7.06 8.22 7.72
C VAL A 116 -7.76 8.04 9.06
N GLY A 117 -8.48 6.93 9.22
CA GLY A 117 -9.29 6.64 10.42
C GLY A 117 -10.55 7.51 10.61
N ARG A 118 -10.87 8.40 9.65
CA ARG A 118 -12.03 9.31 9.71
C ARG A 118 -13.03 9.09 8.57
N VAL A 119 -12.55 8.66 7.42
CA VAL A 119 -13.34 8.38 6.22
C VAL A 119 -13.22 6.90 5.91
N ASP A 120 -14.33 6.28 5.51
CA ASP A 120 -14.34 4.89 5.06
C ASP A 120 -13.49 4.76 3.78
N PRO A 121 -12.35 4.04 3.82
CA PRO A 121 -11.45 3.92 2.67
C PRO A 121 -12.04 3.12 1.52
N THR A 122 -13.15 2.40 1.73
CA THR A 122 -13.80 1.55 0.73
C THR A 122 -14.95 2.26 0.00
N SER A 123 -15.33 3.46 0.44
CA SER A 123 -16.48 4.19 -0.11
C SER A 123 -16.05 5.41 -0.92
N ILE A 124 -16.27 5.34 -2.23
CA ILE A 124 -16.05 6.50 -3.12
C ILE A 124 -16.96 7.69 -2.78
N ASP A 125 -18.16 7.43 -2.25
CA ASP A 125 -19.09 8.48 -1.85
C ASP A 125 -18.61 9.18 -0.58
N ALA A 126 -18.05 8.43 0.39
CA ALA A 126 -17.39 9.02 1.57
C ALA A 126 -16.14 9.82 1.18
N TYR A 127 -15.36 9.33 0.21
CA TYR A 127 -14.23 10.07 -0.35
C TYR A 127 -14.67 11.41 -0.96
N ARG A 128 -15.72 11.43 -1.78
CA ARG A 128 -16.28 12.65 -2.38
C ARG A 128 -16.87 13.60 -1.34
N ALA A 129 -17.61 13.09 -0.37
CA ALA A 129 -18.19 13.88 0.72
C ALA A 129 -17.11 14.58 1.58
N SER A 130 -15.89 14.04 1.60
CA SER A 130 -14.72 14.64 2.28
C SER A 130 -13.82 15.48 1.35
N GLY A 131 -14.35 15.92 0.20
CA GLY A 131 -13.65 16.80 -0.75
C GLY A 131 -12.72 16.06 -1.72
N GLY A 132 -12.87 14.75 -1.88
CA GLY A 132 -12.23 13.99 -2.96
C GLY A 132 -12.71 14.41 -4.35
N TYR A 133 -11.83 14.33 -5.34
CA TYR A 133 -12.01 14.77 -6.73
C TYR A 133 -12.13 16.30 -6.96
N GLU A 134 -12.09 17.12 -5.91
CA GLU A 134 -11.98 18.58 -6.09
C GLU A 134 -10.64 18.98 -6.71
N GLY A 135 -9.56 18.27 -6.39
CA GLY A 135 -8.25 18.50 -7.00
C GLY A 135 -8.28 18.20 -8.50
N LEU A 136 -8.92 17.10 -8.89
CA LEU A 136 -9.10 16.74 -10.29
C LEU A 136 -9.95 17.75 -11.06
N ARG A 137 -11.05 18.24 -10.45
CA ARG A 137 -11.87 19.30 -11.05
C ARG A 137 -11.07 20.58 -11.30
N VAL A 138 -10.25 20.99 -10.33
CA VAL A 138 -9.35 22.15 -10.50
C VAL A 138 -8.32 21.88 -11.59
N ALA A 139 -7.75 20.67 -11.65
CA ALA A 139 -6.77 20.30 -12.67
C ALA A 139 -7.31 20.49 -14.09
N PHE A 140 -8.55 20.07 -14.36
CA PHE A 140 -9.19 20.30 -15.64
C PHE A 140 -9.46 21.78 -15.92
N ALA A 141 -9.88 22.55 -14.90
CA ALA A 141 -10.18 23.98 -15.07
C ALA A 141 -8.94 24.81 -15.43
N ILE A 142 -7.76 24.45 -14.91
CA ILE A 142 -6.51 25.18 -15.18
C ILE A 142 -5.70 24.61 -16.35
N GLY A 143 -6.09 23.44 -16.88
CA GLY A 143 -5.41 22.77 -17.98
C GLY A 143 -4.09 22.10 -17.60
N GLN A 144 -3.58 21.23 -18.47
CA GLN A 144 -2.36 20.43 -18.24
C GLN A 144 -1.14 21.29 -17.86
N GLU A 145 -0.86 22.34 -18.62
CA GLU A 145 0.24 23.27 -18.33
C GLU A 145 0.04 24.02 -17.00
N GLY A 146 -1.22 24.35 -16.67
CA GLY A 146 -1.57 24.98 -15.40
C GLY A 146 -1.27 24.07 -14.21
N VAL A 147 -1.57 22.77 -14.33
CA VAL A 147 -1.24 21.79 -13.29
C VAL A 147 0.27 21.69 -13.09
N ILE A 148 1.06 21.60 -14.17
CA ILE A 148 2.53 21.53 -14.08
C ILE A 148 3.09 22.79 -13.42
N ARG A 149 2.56 23.97 -13.76
CA ARG A 149 2.94 25.23 -13.12
C ARG A 149 2.66 25.19 -11.61
N GLU A 150 1.47 24.77 -11.21
CA GLU A 150 1.08 24.73 -9.79
C GLU A 150 1.93 23.77 -8.97
N VAL A 151 2.23 22.58 -9.51
CA VAL A 151 3.14 21.62 -8.89
C VAL A 151 4.56 22.19 -8.80
N THR A 152 5.02 22.92 -9.82
CA THR A 152 6.33 23.58 -9.81
C THR A 152 6.40 24.67 -8.74
N GLU A 153 5.39 25.53 -8.65
CA GLU A 153 5.30 26.63 -7.69
C GLU A 153 5.16 26.14 -6.24
N SER A 154 4.51 24.98 -6.04
CA SER A 154 4.44 24.32 -4.73
C SER A 154 5.80 23.82 -4.21
N ARG A 155 6.81 23.75 -5.09
CA ARG A 155 8.15 23.19 -4.79
C ARG A 155 8.09 21.75 -4.28
N LEU A 156 7.12 20.96 -4.77
CA LEU A 156 7.00 19.56 -4.40
C LEU A 156 8.22 18.77 -4.87
N MET A 157 8.87 18.09 -3.94
CA MET A 157 10.02 17.23 -4.18
C MET A 157 9.59 15.76 -4.11
N GLY A 158 10.28 14.89 -4.86
CA GLY A 158 10.07 13.45 -4.81
C GLY A 158 10.22 12.92 -3.38
N ARG A 159 9.23 12.15 -2.92
CA ARG A 159 9.16 11.62 -1.55
C ARG A 159 9.74 10.21 -1.36
N GLY A 160 10.28 9.62 -2.44
CA GLY A 160 10.99 8.34 -2.41
C GLY A 160 12.51 8.46 -2.16
N GLY A 161 12.98 9.53 -1.52
CA GLY A 161 14.39 9.69 -1.12
C GLY A 161 15.23 10.61 -2.00
N ALA A 162 15.15 10.50 -3.33
CA ALA A 162 15.99 11.29 -4.25
C ALA A 162 15.70 12.81 -4.26
N ALA A 163 14.55 13.23 -3.71
CA ALA A 163 14.15 14.63 -3.59
C ALA A 163 14.23 15.44 -4.90
N PHE A 164 14.00 14.82 -6.06
CA PHE A 164 14.01 15.54 -7.34
C PHE A 164 12.76 16.44 -7.48
N PRO A 165 12.86 17.65 -8.05
CA PRO A 165 11.69 18.53 -8.25
C PRO A 165 10.62 17.89 -9.15
N THR A 166 9.42 17.71 -8.59
CA THR A 166 8.32 16.99 -9.26
C THR A 166 7.83 17.74 -10.50
N GLY A 167 7.65 19.05 -10.40
CA GLY A 167 7.20 19.89 -11.52
C GLY A 167 8.15 19.88 -12.72
N ARG A 168 9.47 19.87 -12.46
CA ARG A 168 10.48 19.71 -13.53
C ARG A 168 10.33 18.36 -14.22
N LYS A 169 10.26 17.27 -13.44
CA LYS A 169 10.07 15.91 -14.00
C LYS A 169 8.81 15.83 -14.85
N TRP A 170 7.70 16.41 -14.40
CA TRP A 170 6.44 16.40 -15.13
C TRP A 170 6.51 17.22 -16.43
N ASN A 171 7.13 18.39 -16.41
CA ASN A 171 7.35 19.18 -17.62
C ASN A 171 8.20 18.44 -18.67
N ASP A 172 9.24 17.74 -18.23
CA ASP A 172 10.10 16.96 -19.13
C ASP A 172 9.32 15.81 -19.79
N VAL A 173 8.47 15.10 -19.02
CA VAL A 173 7.60 14.05 -19.58
C VAL A 173 6.57 14.64 -20.54
N ALA A 174 5.88 15.72 -20.18
CA ALA A 174 4.84 16.33 -21.01
C ALA A 174 5.38 16.80 -22.38
N ARG A 175 6.65 17.20 -22.44
CA ARG A 175 7.33 17.67 -23.67
C ARG A 175 8.05 16.57 -24.44
N ALA A 176 8.14 15.36 -23.88
CA ALA A 176 8.86 14.26 -24.52
C ALA A 176 8.19 13.89 -25.85
N PRO A 177 8.95 13.68 -26.93
CA PRO A 177 8.40 13.16 -28.17
C PRO A 177 8.13 11.65 -28.08
N GLY A 178 7.13 11.18 -28.81
CA GLY A 178 6.77 9.76 -28.87
C GLY A 178 5.58 9.41 -27.99
N ARG A 179 4.85 8.37 -28.37
CA ARG A 179 3.63 7.90 -27.70
C ARG A 179 3.63 6.37 -27.69
N PRO A 180 2.98 5.73 -26.71
CA PRO A 180 2.26 6.32 -25.57
C PRO A 180 3.18 6.78 -24.42
N HIS A 181 2.67 7.66 -23.56
CA HIS A 181 3.29 8.05 -22.29
C HIS A 181 2.70 7.24 -21.13
N TYR A 182 3.51 6.97 -20.11
CA TYR A 182 3.15 6.14 -18.97
C TYR A 182 3.38 6.85 -17.64
N LEU A 183 2.42 6.74 -16.73
CA LEU A 183 2.57 7.15 -15.34
C LEU A 183 2.77 5.91 -14.46
N ILE A 184 3.86 5.87 -13.70
CA ILE A 184 4.17 4.74 -12.81
C ILE A 184 4.20 5.25 -11.36
N CYS A 185 3.34 4.70 -10.51
CA CYS A 185 3.41 4.83 -9.07
C CYS A 185 4.28 3.68 -8.53
N ASN A 186 5.44 4.04 -7.94
CA ASN A 186 6.26 3.08 -7.21
C ASN A 186 5.71 2.97 -5.79
N ALA A 187 5.06 1.84 -5.51
CA ALA A 187 4.49 1.46 -4.22
C ALA A 187 5.19 0.21 -3.65
N ASP A 188 6.49 0.05 -3.94
CA ASP A 188 7.31 -1.06 -3.45
C ASP A 188 7.67 -0.92 -1.96
N GLU A 189 7.78 0.31 -1.44
CA GLU A 189 8.08 0.67 -0.03
C GLU A 189 8.92 -0.41 0.70
N SER A 190 10.11 -0.69 0.15
CA SER A 190 10.94 -1.82 0.56
C SER A 190 11.93 -1.49 1.67
N GLU A 191 12.09 -0.22 2.02
CA GLU A 191 12.97 0.19 3.11
C GLU A 191 12.45 -0.29 4.48
N PRO A 192 13.27 -0.98 5.30
CA PRO A 192 12.84 -1.37 6.65
C PRO A 192 12.41 -0.17 7.49
N GLY A 193 11.24 -0.28 8.13
CA GLY A 193 10.68 0.77 8.97
C GLY A 193 9.80 1.79 8.25
N THR A 194 9.66 1.71 6.92
CA THR A 194 8.69 2.52 6.18
C THR A 194 7.36 1.78 6.05
N PHE A 195 6.27 2.52 6.23
CA PHE A 195 4.89 2.04 6.11
C PHE A 195 3.93 3.20 5.76
N LYS A 196 4.47 4.34 5.36
CA LYS A 196 3.70 5.56 5.04
C LYS A 196 2.85 5.36 3.79
N ASP A 197 3.38 4.68 2.79
CA ASP A 197 2.71 4.47 1.51
C ASP A 197 1.66 3.39 1.68
N ARG A 198 1.97 2.30 2.41
CA ARG A 198 0.96 1.31 2.81
C ARG A 198 -0.24 1.97 3.46
N ILE A 199 -0.04 2.86 4.44
CA ILE A 199 -1.14 3.53 5.14
C ILE A 199 -1.99 4.35 4.16
N LEU A 200 -1.38 5.07 3.21
CA LEU A 200 -2.17 5.81 2.21
C LEU A 200 -2.95 4.89 1.27
N MET A 201 -2.34 3.79 0.82
CA MET A 201 -3.01 2.84 -0.07
C MET A 201 -4.10 2.02 0.63
N GLU A 202 -3.92 1.72 1.92
CA GLU A 202 -4.94 1.04 2.71
C GLU A 202 -6.04 2.04 3.11
N GLU A 203 -5.70 3.20 3.65
CA GLU A 203 -6.66 4.04 4.36
C GLU A 203 -7.16 5.27 3.56
N ASP A 204 -6.61 5.54 2.37
CA ASP A 204 -7.08 6.58 1.45
C ASP A 204 -6.80 6.24 -0.03
N PRO A 205 -7.16 5.04 -0.53
CA PRO A 205 -6.79 4.57 -1.87
C PRO A 205 -7.26 5.49 -2.99
N PHE A 206 -8.47 6.07 -2.86
CA PHE A 206 -9.01 7.01 -3.86
C PHE A 206 -8.16 8.26 -4.03
N ALA A 207 -7.45 8.72 -2.99
CA ALA A 207 -6.52 9.84 -3.12
C ALA A 207 -5.30 9.50 -3.97
N VAL A 208 -4.82 8.25 -3.87
CA VAL A 208 -3.74 7.75 -4.75
C VAL A 208 -4.22 7.73 -6.20
N ILE A 209 -5.43 7.21 -6.44
CA ILE A 209 -6.02 7.17 -7.79
C ILE A 209 -6.24 8.58 -8.34
N GLU A 210 -6.84 9.49 -7.58
CA GLU A 210 -7.05 10.88 -8.01
C GLU A 210 -5.71 11.59 -8.32
N ALA A 211 -4.70 11.43 -7.47
CA ALA A 211 -3.39 12.03 -7.69
C ALA A 211 -2.72 11.47 -8.94
N MET A 212 -2.86 10.17 -9.21
CA MET A 212 -2.39 9.56 -10.45
C MET A 212 -3.17 10.06 -11.67
N THR A 213 -4.48 10.25 -11.59
CA THR A 213 -5.27 10.83 -12.68
C THR A 213 -4.83 12.26 -12.98
N ILE A 214 -4.62 13.09 -11.95
CA ILE A 214 -4.10 14.46 -12.12
C ILE A 214 -2.72 14.44 -12.76
N GLY A 215 -1.81 13.59 -12.28
CA GLY A 215 -0.47 13.44 -12.84
C GLY A 215 -0.50 12.98 -14.30
N GLY A 216 -1.28 11.95 -14.60
CA GLY A 216 -1.43 11.42 -15.94
C GLY A 216 -2.04 12.44 -16.89
N TYR A 217 -3.07 13.16 -16.46
CA TYR A 217 -3.65 14.28 -17.21
C TYR A 217 -2.59 15.34 -17.52
N ALA A 218 -1.87 15.82 -16.50
CA ALA A 218 -0.88 16.89 -16.64
C ALA A 218 0.29 16.50 -17.56
N THR A 219 0.75 15.25 -17.49
CA THR A 219 1.88 14.75 -18.30
C THR A 219 1.45 14.05 -19.58
N ASN A 220 0.16 14.12 -19.90
CA ASN A 220 -0.43 13.51 -21.09
C ASN A 220 -0.15 11.99 -21.15
N CYS A 221 -0.22 11.27 -20.04
CA CYS A 221 -0.04 9.82 -20.02
C CYS A 221 -1.31 9.10 -20.47
N ASP A 222 -1.14 8.12 -21.35
CA ASP A 222 -2.22 7.28 -21.88
C ASP A 222 -2.56 6.12 -20.92
N HIS A 223 -1.58 5.69 -20.11
CA HIS A 223 -1.72 4.58 -19.18
C HIS A 223 -1.04 4.86 -17.84
N GLY A 224 -1.63 4.31 -16.78
CA GLY A 224 -1.12 4.37 -15.40
C GLY A 224 -0.90 2.97 -14.84
N PHE A 225 0.22 2.77 -14.13
CA PHE A 225 0.54 1.53 -13.43
C PHE A 225 0.89 1.81 -11.97
N ILE A 226 0.40 0.97 -11.06
CA ILE A 226 0.85 0.93 -9.67
C ILE A 226 1.68 -0.34 -9.51
N TYR A 227 2.98 -0.18 -9.27
CA TYR A 227 3.86 -1.29 -8.92
C TYR A 227 3.84 -1.44 -7.40
N ILE A 228 3.10 -2.43 -6.90
CA ILE A 228 2.94 -2.70 -5.47
C ILE A 228 3.63 -4.01 -5.10
N ARG A 229 4.32 -4.00 -3.96
CA ARG A 229 4.98 -5.20 -3.41
C ARG A 229 3.97 -6.27 -2.99
N SER A 230 4.34 -7.55 -3.08
CA SER A 230 3.44 -8.67 -2.75
C SER A 230 3.10 -8.77 -1.26
N GLU A 231 3.91 -8.16 -0.40
CA GLU A 231 3.70 -8.14 1.04
C GLU A 231 2.55 -7.22 1.47
N TYR A 232 1.94 -6.46 0.55
CA TYR A 232 0.82 -5.55 0.80
C TYR A 232 -0.50 -6.02 0.15
N PRO A 233 -1.01 -7.22 0.46
CA PRO A 233 -2.19 -7.77 -0.20
C PRO A 233 -3.47 -6.95 0.08
N LEU A 234 -3.59 -6.30 1.24
CA LEU A 234 -4.74 -5.43 1.54
C LEU A 234 -4.73 -4.15 0.70
N ALA A 235 -3.59 -3.47 0.63
CA ALA A 235 -3.43 -2.28 -0.21
C ALA A 235 -3.70 -2.60 -1.69
N ALA A 236 -3.17 -3.72 -2.19
CA ALA A 236 -3.40 -4.15 -3.58
C ALA A 236 -4.90 -4.33 -3.87
N ARG A 237 -5.63 -5.02 -2.98
CA ARG A 237 -7.09 -5.19 -3.11
C ARG A 237 -7.84 -3.85 -3.04
N ARG A 238 -7.56 -3.01 -2.04
CA ARG A 238 -8.24 -1.71 -1.87
C ARG A 238 -7.98 -0.76 -3.04
N LEU A 239 -6.77 -0.74 -3.59
CA LEU A 239 -6.46 0.01 -4.80
C LEU A 239 -7.21 -0.52 -6.01
N GLN A 240 -7.27 -1.84 -6.19
CA GLN A 240 -8.04 -2.45 -7.28
C GLN A 240 -9.53 -2.09 -7.17
N ASP A 241 -10.12 -2.25 -5.99
CA ASP A 241 -11.52 -1.90 -5.73
C ASP A 241 -11.78 -0.40 -5.97
N ALA A 242 -10.83 0.47 -5.60
CA ALA A 242 -10.91 1.91 -5.84
C ALA A 242 -10.80 2.26 -7.34
N ILE A 243 -9.93 1.58 -8.08
CA ILE A 243 -9.81 1.72 -9.55
C ILE A 243 -11.12 1.32 -10.22
N ASP A 244 -11.69 0.17 -9.85
CA ASP A 244 -12.93 -0.32 -10.44
C ASP A 244 -14.12 0.56 -10.09
N SER A 245 -14.18 1.06 -8.85
CA SER A 245 -15.18 2.05 -8.42
C SER A 245 -15.06 3.36 -9.18
N ALA A 246 -13.84 3.88 -9.37
CA ALA A 246 -13.60 5.09 -10.14
C ALA A 246 -14.01 4.92 -11.61
N ARG A 247 -13.70 3.77 -12.22
CA ARG A 247 -14.14 3.42 -13.58
C ARG A 247 -15.65 3.35 -13.69
N HIS A 248 -16.31 2.64 -12.77
CA HIS A 248 -17.76 2.51 -12.76
C HIS A 248 -18.48 3.86 -12.62
N ARG A 249 -17.87 4.82 -11.92
CA ARG A 249 -18.39 6.16 -11.70
C ARG A 249 -17.98 7.17 -12.80
N GLY A 250 -17.23 6.76 -13.82
CA GLY A 250 -16.75 7.66 -14.88
C GLY A 250 -15.71 8.68 -14.40
N LEU A 251 -14.93 8.33 -13.38
CA LEU A 251 -13.85 9.16 -12.83
C LEU A 251 -12.46 8.68 -13.29
N LEU A 252 -12.43 7.58 -14.03
CA LEU A 252 -11.26 6.99 -14.68
C LEU A 252 -11.73 6.20 -15.90
N GLY A 253 -11.07 6.32 -17.05
CA GLY A 253 -11.50 5.66 -18.28
C GLY A 253 -11.15 6.49 -19.50
N ASP A 254 -11.90 6.29 -20.58
CA ASP A 254 -11.65 6.92 -21.87
C ASP A 254 -12.31 8.31 -22.02
N ASP A 255 -13.29 8.65 -21.17
CA ASP A 255 -14.04 9.92 -21.12
C ASP A 255 -14.32 10.35 -19.66
#